data_AF-C2KMF8-F1
#
_entry.id   AF-C2KMF8-F1
#
_cell.length_a   1.000
_cell.length_b   1.000
_cell.length_c   1.000
_cell.angle_alpha   90.00
_cell.angle_beta   90.00
_cell.angle_gamma   90.00
#
_symmetry.space_group_name_H-M   'P 1'
#
loop_
_entity.id
_entity.type
_entity.pdbx_description
1 polymer ?
#
loop_
_entity_poly.entity_id
_entity_poly.type
_entity_poly.pdbx_seq_one_letter_code
_entity_poly.pdbx_strand_id
1 'polypeptide(L)' 'MRFDIKAYLDDNSLTIYRVAKESGYGYTTIHKSFNKTQSDATSLNMRDLVALAKVQHKQMWEVLRELEKLYFDE' A
#
# COMPACT_ATOMS: atom_id res chain seq x y z
N MET A 1 3.24 -13.33 0.34
CA MET A 1 3.95 -12.25 1.06
C MET A 1 2.93 -11.44 1.82
N ARG A 2 3.10 -11.31 3.13
CA ARG A 2 2.26 -10.47 3.98
C ARG A 2 3.06 -9.23 4.32
N PHE A 3 2.42 -8.08 4.20
CA PHE A 3 3.03 -6.81 4.59
C PHE A 3 2.15 -6.12 5.61
N ASP A 4 2.74 -5.57 6.66
CA ASP A 4 2.05 -4.65 7.56
C ASP A 4 1.85 -3.29 6.85
N ILE A 5 0.82 -3.25 6.01
CA ILE A 5 0.45 -2.04 5.28
C ILE A 5 -0.03 -0.94 6.22
N LYS A 6 -0.45 -1.25 7.45
CA LYS A 6 -0.93 -0.23 8.40
C LYS A 6 0.24 0.52 8.99
N ALA A 7 1.28 -0.19 9.43
CA ALA A 7 2.53 0.42 9.85
C ALA A 7 3.15 1.27 8.73
N TYR A 8 3.20 0.74 7.49
CA TYR A 8 3.73 1.51 6.36
C TYR A 8 2.99 2.83 6.13
N LEU A 9 1.67 2.83 6.23
CA LEU A 9 0.87 4.04 6.06
C LEU A 9 1.14 5.05 7.19
N ASP A 10 1.23 4.58 8.44
CA ASP A 10 1.46 5.44 9.60
C ASP A 10 2.83 6.12 9.54
N ASP A 11 3.89 5.34 9.27
CA ASP A 11 5.27 5.83 9.17
C ASP A 11 5.47 6.86 8.04
N ASN A 12 4.68 6.74 6.97
CA ASN A 12 4.70 7.68 5.85
C ASN A 12 3.64 8.79 5.95
N SER A 13 2.93 8.92 7.09
CA SER A 13 1.86 9.91 7.31
C SER A 13 0.76 9.86 6.24
N LEU A 14 0.46 8.65 5.76
CA LEU A 14 -0.55 8.37 4.75
C LEU A 14 -1.83 7.84 5.39
N THR A 15 -2.97 8.21 4.81
CA THR A 15 -4.25 7.59 5.13
C THR A 15 -4.81 6.91 3.89
N ILE A 16 -5.65 5.90 4.07
CA ILE A 16 -6.39 5.24 2.96
C ILE A 16 -7.10 6.29 2.09
N TYR A 17 -7.67 7.31 2.72
CA TYR A 17 -8.34 8.41 2.03
C TYR A 17 -7.37 9.23 1.17
N ARG A 18 -6.21 9.64 1.72
CA ARG A 18 -5.19 10.38 0.96
C ARG A 18 -4.68 9.56 -0.21
N VAL A 19 -4.32 8.30 0.02
CA VAL A 19 -3.86 7.39 -1.02
C VAL A 19 -4.89 7.29 -2.13
N ALA A 20 -6.18 7.09 -1.82
CA ALA A 20 -7.23 7.07 -2.84
C ALA A 20 -7.35 8.39 -3.61
N LYS A 21 -7.51 9.51 -2.88
CA LYS A 21 -7.76 10.84 -3.46
C LYS A 21 -6.63 11.29 -4.38
N GLU A 22 -5.39 11.15 -3.92
CA GLU A 22 -4.22 11.70 -4.60
C GLU A 22 -3.68 10.76 -5.69
N SER A 23 -3.89 9.44 -5.59
CA SER A 23 -3.51 8.49 -6.65
C SER A 23 -4.50 8.42 -7.82
N GLY A 24 -5.73 8.91 -7.63
CA GLY A 24 -6.84 8.83 -8.58
C GLY A 24 -7.63 7.52 -8.54
N TYR A 25 -7.36 6.63 -7.58
CA TYR A 25 -8.15 5.41 -7.38
C TYR A 25 -9.32 5.62 -6.41
N GLY A 26 -10.45 4.96 -6.66
CA GLY A 26 -11.63 5.08 -5.80
C GLY A 26 -11.36 4.63 -4.34
N TYR A 27 -11.93 5.36 -3.38
CA TYR A 27 -11.77 5.08 -1.95
C TYR A 27 -12.11 3.63 -1.58
N THR A 28 -13.26 3.13 -2.03
CA THR A 28 -13.70 1.75 -1.75
C THR A 28 -12.70 0.71 -2.27
N THR A 29 -12.02 1.01 -3.38
CA THR A 29 -11.00 0.12 -3.98
C THR A 29 -9.77 0.03 -3.09
N ILE A 30 -9.20 1.16 -2.69
CA ILE A 30 -8.01 1.20 -1.82
C ILE A 30 -8.35 0.69 -0.42
N HIS A 31 -9.50 1.08 0.13
CA HIS A 31 -9.97 0.60 1.44
C HIS A 31 -10.10 -0.92 1.48
N LYS A 32 -10.72 -1.53 0.46
CA LYS A 32 -10.81 -3.00 0.38
C LYS A 32 -9.43 -3.65 0.31
N SER A 33 -8.52 -3.10 -0.48
CA SER A 33 -7.16 -3.65 -0.57
C SER A 33 -6.39 -3.59 0.75
N PHE A 34 -6.43 -2.46 1.44
CA PHE A 34 -5.64 -2.23 2.64
C PHE A 34 -6.26 -2.79 3.93
N ASN A 35 -7.52 -3.23 3.90
CA ASN A 35 -8.20 -3.85 5.04
C ASN A 35 -8.48 -5.34 4.87
N LYS A 36 -8.22 -5.91 3.68
CA LYS A 36 -8.28 -7.37 3.56
C LYS A 36 -7.12 -7.99 4.31
N THR A 37 -7.41 -9.05 5.07
CA THR A 37 -6.40 -9.94 5.61
C THR A 37 -5.51 -10.41 4.48
N GLN A 38 -4.22 -10.08 4.56
CA GLN A 38 -3.25 -10.47 3.56
C GLN A 38 -3.13 -12.00 3.58
N SER A 39 -3.52 -12.62 2.47
CA SER A 39 -3.46 -14.07 2.27
C SER A 39 -2.85 -14.34 0.91
N ASP A 40 -2.46 -15.58 0.64
CA ASP A 40 -1.90 -15.93 -0.68
C ASP A 40 -2.88 -15.65 -1.83
N ALA A 41 -4.20 -15.70 -1.54
CA ALA A 41 -5.26 -15.34 -2.48
C ALA A 41 -5.59 -13.83 -2.50
N THR A 42 -5.04 -13.03 -1.60
CA THR A 42 -5.25 -11.57 -1.54
C THR A 42 -4.01 -10.88 -0.98
N SER A 43 -2.98 -10.75 -1.82
CA SER A 43 -1.79 -9.95 -1.53
C SER A 43 -2.01 -8.47 -1.89
N LEU A 44 -1.13 -7.61 -1.40
CA LEU A 44 -0.96 -6.27 -1.94
C LEU A 44 -0.70 -6.41 -3.45
N ASN A 45 -1.49 -5.72 -4.27
CA ASN A 45 -1.43 -5.88 -5.72
C ASN A 45 -0.69 -4.71 -6.39
N MET A 46 -0.37 -4.85 -7.67
CA MET A 46 0.38 -3.83 -8.42
C MET A 46 -0.29 -2.45 -8.39
N ARG A 47 -1.62 -2.38 -8.44
CA ARG A 47 -2.36 -1.11 -8.35
C ARG A 47 -2.10 -0.42 -7.01
N ASP A 48 -2.07 -1.18 -5.93
CA ASP A 48 -1.84 -0.67 -4.59
C ASP A 48 -0.42 -0.09 -4.47
N LEU A 49 0.59 -0.78 -5.03
CA LEU A 49 1.96 -0.26 -5.12
C LEU A 49 2.04 1.03 -5.95
N VAL A 50 1.36 1.07 -7.11
CA VAL A 50 1.28 2.29 -7.93
C VAL A 50 0.60 3.43 -7.18
N ALA A 51 -0.46 3.14 -6.42
CA ALA A 51 -1.18 4.16 -5.65
C ALA A 51 -0.27 4.80 -4.59
N LEU A 52 0.45 3.97 -3.83
CA LEU A 52 1.41 4.42 -2.82
C LEU A 52 2.57 5.19 -3.44
N ALA A 53 3.09 4.72 -4.57
CA ALA A 53 4.19 5.36 -5.28
C ALA A 53 3.81 6.75 -5.80
N LYS A 54 2.64 6.87 -6.44
CA LYS A 54 2.11 8.16 -6.92
C LYS A 54 1.98 9.19 -5.80
N VAL A 55 1.42 8.77 -4.66
CA VAL A 55 1.16 9.67 -3.53
C VAL A 55 2.45 10.16 -2.85
N GLN A 56 3.50 9.35 -2.90
CA GLN A 56 4.80 9.68 -2.31
C GLN A 56 5.77 10.30 -3.32
N HIS A 57 5.37 10.50 -4.58
CA HIS A 57 6.26 10.90 -5.67
C HIS A 57 7.48 9.98 -5.83
N LYS A 58 7.30 8.69 -5.57
CA LYS A 58 8.31 7.63 -5.69
C LYS A 58 8.07 6.78 -6.93
N GLN A 59 9.08 6.02 -7.33
CA GLN A 59 8.91 4.90 -8.24
C GLN A 59 8.32 3.68 -7.51
N MET A 60 7.59 2.84 -8.23
CA MET A 60 6.93 1.67 -7.66
C MET A 60 7.91 0.68 -7.00
N TRP A 61 9.12 0.53 -7.55
CA TRP A 61 10.14 -0.38 -6.99
C TRP A 61 10.70 0.13 -5.67
N GLU A 62 10.68 1.44 -5.41
CA GLU A 62 11.13 2.01 -4.13
C GLU A 62 10.17 1.62 -3.02
N VAL A 63 8.86 1.76 -3.27
CA VAL A 63 7.80 1.32 -2.35
C VAL A 63 7.88 -0.18 -2.09
N LEU A 64 8.04 -0.99 -3.13
CA LEU A 64 8.17 -2.44 -2.97
C LEU A 64 9.39 -2.82 -2.12
N ARG A 65 10.54 -2.19 -2.36
CA ARG A 65 11.76 -2.42 -1.59
C ARG A 65 11.62 -2.03 -0.12
N GLU A 66 10.93 -0.93 0.18
CA GLU A 66 10.65 -0.50 1.56
C GLU A 66 9.77 -1.52 2.27
N LEU A 67 8.67 -1.94 1.63
CA LEU A 67 7.76 -2.96 2.15
C LEU A 67 8.48 -4.28 2.44
N GLU A 68 9.31 -4.75 1.51
CA GLU A 68 10.11 -5.97 1.66
C GLU A 68 11.10 -5.92 2.82
N LYS A 69 11.74 -4.77 3.03
CA LYS A 69 12.82 -4.65 4.02
C LYS A 69 12.34 -4.40 5.43
N LEU A 70 11.22 -3.69 5.57
CA LEU A 70 10.84 -3.09 6.85
C LEU A 70 9.46 -3.52 7.34
N TYR A 71 8.60 -4.03 6.46
CA TYR A 71 7.20 -4.31 6.78
C TYR A 71 6.78 -5.71 6.35
N PHE A 72 7.72 -6.59 6.05
CA PHE A 72 7.45 -7.97 5.70
C PHE A 72 7.13 -8.79 6.95
N ASP A 73 5.92 -9.35 7.01
CA ASP A 73 5.53 -10.29 8.07
C ASP A 73 5.97 -11.70 7.66
N GLU A 74 6.84 -12.33 8.47
CA GLU A 74 7.25 -13.74 8.34
C GLU A 74 6.08 -14.72 8.56
#